data_AF-A0A1A8PFD7-F1
#
_entry.id   AF-A0A1A8PFD7-F1
#
_cell.length_a   1.000
_cell.length_b   1.000
_cell.length_c   1.000
_cell.angle_alpha   90.00
_cell.angle_beta   90.00
_cell.angle_gamma   90.00
#
_symmetry.space_group_name_H-M   'P 1'
#
loop_
_entity.id
_entity.type
_entity.pdbx_description
1 polymer ?
#
loop_
_entity_poly.entity_id
_entity_poly.type
_entity_poly.pdbx_seq_one_letter_code
_entity_poly.pdbx_strand_id
1 'polypeptide(L)'
;DNSYLAVRRQDGTYLLNGDYKLMTMETDITLRGALLRYSGSSATLERLRSFSPLPEALTIQVLSVGEAPRPRVKYSYFSPRPSNTASSSSNSSDRRQSINAIREVGGAEWTLREWGPCSQTCGGGMQQREVVCLDYQGHAARDCPEELRPLVSRSCSLQPCPTWLLGEWSECSKACGRGFRKRQLRCIGQDGQTLTHDSCDLTNRPRPLLEMCYRSA
;
A
#
# COMPACT_ATOMS: atom_id res chain seq x y z
N ASP A 1 -1.22 11.41 14.43
CA ASP A 1 -0.20 10.79 15.29
C ASP A 1 1.17 11.08 14.74
N ASN A 2 2.09 11.56 15.59
CA ASN A 2 3.49 11.83 15.22
C ASN A 2 4.41 10.67 15.61
N SER A 3 3.82 9.51 15.94
CA SER A 3 4.53 8.32 16.37
C SER A 3 4.32 7.21 15.35
N TYR A 4 5.37 6.47 15.03
CA TYR A 4 5.34 5.39 14.05
C TYR A 4 6.24 4.23 14.48
N LEU A 5 5.92 3.03 14.02
CA LEU A 5 6.71 1.83 14.27
C LEU A 5 8.02 1.86 13.48
N ALA A 6 9.12 1.40 14.09
CA ALA A 6 10.38 1.13 13.42
C ALA A 6 10.94 -0.25 13.80
N VAL A 7 11.68 -0.87 12.90
CA VAL A 7 12.27 -2.20 13.08
C VAL A 7 13.77 -2.09 12.89
N ARG A 8 14.50 -2.40 13.96
CA ARG A 8 15.97 -2.34 14.00
C ARG A 8 16.56 -3.74 14.19
N ARG A 9 17.61 -4.05 13.43
CA ARG A 9 18.37 -5.30 13.54
C ARG A 9 19.38 -5.23 14.68
N GLN A 10 19.95 -6.37 15.05
CA GLN A 10 21.01 -6.43 16.07
C GLN A 10 22.29 -5.69 15.69
N ASP A 11 22.61 -5.62 14.40
CA ASP A 11 23.76 -4.86 13.88
C ASP A 11 23.54 -3.33 13.91
N GLY A 12 22.36 -2.89 14.36
CA GLY A 12 22.01 -1.49 14.51
C GLY A 12 21.37 -0.86 13.28
N THR A 13 21.28 -1.58 12.15
CA THR A 13 20.63 -1.09 10.91
C THR A 13 19.11 -1.15 11.00
N TYR A 14 18.42 -0.21 10.34
CA TYR A 14 16.96 -0.20 10.26
C TYR A 14 16.44 -0.98 9.04
N LEU A 15 15.51 -1.90 9.28
CA LEU A 15 14.76 -2.61 8.23
C LEU A 15 13.48 -1.87 7.81
N LEU A 16 12.89 -1.14 8.75
CA LEU A 16 11.66 -0.38 8.52
C LEU A 16 11.70 0.88 9.37
N ASN A 17 11.52 2.02 8.73
CA ASN A 17 11.51 3.35 9.34
C ASN A 17 12.77 3.64 10.19
N GLY A 18 13.02 4.90 10.52
CA GLY A 18 14.29 5.30 11.13
C GLY A 18 15.27 5.83 10.09
N ASP A 19 16.42 6.35 10.53
CA ASP A 19 17.35 7.13 9.68
C ASP A 19 16.63 8.21 8.84
N TYR A 20 15.68 8.90 9.46
CA TYR A 20 14.83 9.93 8.82
C TYR A 20 13.94 9.41 7.68
N LYS A 21 13.70 8.10 7.58
CA LYS A 21 12.78 7.48 6.62
C LYS A 21 11.46 7.08 7.28
N LEU A 22 10.36 7.29 6.56
CA LEU A 22 9.01 6.93 6.98
C LEU A 22 8.24 6.30 5.81
N MET A 23 7.79 5.07 6.01
CA MET A 23 6.91 4.35 5.09
C MET A 23 5.46 4.63 5.46
N THR A 24 4.77 5.35 4.59
CA THR A 24 3.36 5.73 4.80
C THR A 24 2.38 4.64 4.34
N MET A 25 2.83 3.74 3.47
CA MET A 25 2.04 2.70 2.83
C MET A 25 2.39 1.30 3.32
N GLU A 26 1.50 0.34 3.09
CA GLU A 26 1.74 -1.07 3.41
C GLU A 26 3.01 -1.58 2.71
N THR A 27 3.92 -2.13 3.51
CA THR A 27 5.25 -2.56 3.09
C THR A 27 5.51 -3.97 3.60
N ASP A 28 5.90 -4.85 2.68
CA ASP A 28 6.43 -6.18 2.98
C ASP A 28 7.95 -6.09 3.16
N ILE A 29 8.46 -6.61 4.26
CA ILE A 29 9.86 -6.60 4.65
C ILE A 29 10.35 -8.05 4.65
N THR A 30 11.18 -8.38 3.67
CA THR A 30 11.79 -9.70 3.56
C THR A 30 13.10 -9.73 4.35
N LEU A 31 13.23 -10.69 5.26
CA LEU A 31 14.42 -10.89 6.09
C LEU A 31 14.82 -12.36 6.03
N ARG A 32 15.83 -12.69 5.22
CA ARG A 32 16.38 -14.06 5.06
C ARG A 32 15.29 -15.14 4.93
N GLY A 33 14.29 -14.89 4.08
CA GLY A 33 13.16 -15.79 3.85
C GLY A 33 11.96 -15.60 4.78
N ALA A 34 12.14 -14.95 5.94
CA ALA A 34 11.02 -14.54 6.77
C ALA A 34 10.37 -13.27 6.25
N LEU A 35 9.06 -13.16 6.47
CA LEU A 35 8.26 -12.03 6.05
C LEU A 35 7.67 -11.30 7.24
N LEU A 36 7.91 -9.98 7.29
CA LEU A 36 7.15 -9.06 8.12
C LEU A 36 6.31 -8.14 7.23
N ARG A 37 5.08 -7.86 7.67
CA ARG A 37 4.22 -6.86 7.04
C ARG A 37 4.00 -5.69 7.97
N TYR A 38 4.27 -4.51 7.46
CA TYR A 38 3.92 -3.26 8.09
C TYR A 38 2.77 -2.60 7.32
N SER A 39 1.73 -2.13 8.02
CA SER A 39 0.55 -1.51 7.39
C SER A 39 0.79 -0.11 6.82
N GLY A 40 1.91 0.54 7.15
CA GLY A 40 2.18 1.94 6.80
C GLY A 40 1.68 2.92 7.86
N SER A 41 2.36 4.06 7.97
CA SER A 41 2.05 5.07 8.99
C SER A 41 0.79 5.91 8.69
N SER A 42 0.27 5.84 7.47
CA SER A 42 -1.01 6.47 7.10
C SER A 42 -2.22 5.57 7.37
N ALA A 43 -2.01 4.34 7.83
CA ALA A 43 -3.09 3.45 8.20
C ALA A 43 -3.82 3.97 9.45
N THR A 44 -5.13 3.76 9.52
CA THR A 44 -5.94 4.07 10.72
C THR A 44 -5.48 3.29 11.96
N LEU A 45 -4.82 2.15 11.76
CA LEU A 45 -4.17 1.35 12.78
C LEU A 45 -2.84 0.83 12.27
N GLU A 46 -1.74 1.39 12.76
CA GLU A 46 -0.40 0.87 12.48
C GLU A 46 -0.22 -0.54 13.06
N ARG A 47 0.19 -1.47 12.21
CA ARG A 47 0.38 -2.87 12.57
C ARG A 47 1.63 -3.43 11.91
N LEU A 48 2.42 -4.11 12.72
CA LEU A 48 3.52 -4.97 12.26
C LEU A 48 3.18 -6.42 12.59
N ARG A 49 3.31 -7.32 11.62
CA ARG A 49 3.04 -8.75 11.78
C ARG A 49 4.12 -9.58 11.12
N SER A 50 4.63 -10.60 11.81
CA SER A 50 5.45 -11.66 11.21
C SER A 50 4.57 -12.87 10.86
N PHE A 51 4.88 -13.55 9.76
CA PHE A 51 4.13 -14.73 9.32
C PHE A 51 4.90 -16.04 9.50
N SER A 52 6.20 -15.95 9.78
CA SER A 52 7.11 -17.07 10.02
C SER A 52 8.00 -16.78 11.24
N PRO A 53 8.74 -17.77 11.77
CA PRO A 53 9.76 -17.51 12.77
C PRO A 53 10.79 -16.51 12.25
N LEU A 54 11.22 -15.57 13.09
CA LEU A 54 12.24 -14.61 12.71
C LEU A 54 13.62 -15.29 12.75
N PRO A 55 14.46 -15.14 11.70
CA PRO A 55 15.76 -15.80 11.61
C PRO A 55 16.82 -15.14 12.50
N GLU A 56 16.53 -13.94 13.01
CA GLU A 56 17.35 -13.20 13.96
C GLU A 56 16.42 -12.36 14.85
N ALA A 57 16.90 -11.96 16.04
CA ALA A 57 16.11 -11.09 16.90
C ALA A 57 16.04 -9.67 16.32
N LEU A 58 14.85 -9.07 16.38
CA LEU A 58 14.59 -7.71 15.94
C LEU A 58 14.15 -6.86 17.12
N THR A 59 14.54 -5.59 17.12
CA THR A 59 14.06 -4.59 18.08
C THR A 59 12.95 -3.77 17.43
N ILE A 60 11.75 -3.83 18.01
CA ILE A 60 10.62 -3.00 17.60
C ILE A 60 10.65 -1.71 18.43
N GLN A 61 10.68 -0.58 17.75
CA GLN A 61 10.71 0.75 18.36
C GLN A 61 9.47 1.54 17.97
N VAL A 62 9.08 2.48 18.81
CA VAL A 62 8.10 3.51 18.46
C VAL A 62 8.83 4.83 18.47
N LEU A 63 9.04 5.40 17.29
CA LEU A 63 9.73 6.67 17.11
C LEU A 63 8.68 7.77 17.06
N SER A 64 8.95 8.90 17.70
CA SER A 64 8.04 10.04 17.78
C SER A 64 8.72 11.31 17.30
N VAL A 65 7.99 12.17 16.58
CA VAL A 65 8.46 13.49 16.15
C VAL A 65 7.86 14.57 17.03
N GLY A 66 8.73 15.30 17.73
CA GLY A 66 8.35 16.36 18.67
C GLY A 66 7.72 15.83 19.96
N GLU A 67 6.97 16.69 20.64
CA GLU A 67 6.19 16.31 21.82
C GLU A 67 4.93 15.56 21.40
N ALA A 68 5.08 14.26 21.15
CA ALA A 68 3.98 13.37 20.84
C ALA A 68 3.38 12.78 22.13
N PRO A 69 2.04 12.64 22.22
CA PRO A 69 1.43 11.90 23.30
C PRO A 69 1.93 10.45 23.30
N ARG A 70 1.98 9.82 24.48
CA ARG A 70 2.46 8.44 24.60
C ARG A 70 1.59 7.50 23.75
N PRO A 71 2.17 6.79 22.76
CA PRO A 71 1.42 5.95 21.87
C PRO A 71 0.86 4.73 22.61
N ARG A 72 -0.35 4.32 22.26
CA ARG A 72 -1.01 3.13 22.82
C ARG A 72 -0.60 1.90 22.03
N VAL A 73 0.47 1.24 22.48
CA VAL A 73 0.99 0.03 21.83
C VAL A 73 0.40 -1.22 22.47
N LYS A 74 -0.08 -2.15 21.62
CA LYS A 74 -0.48 -3.50 22.03
C LYS A 74 0.29 -4.51 21.19
N TYR A 75 0.79 -5.57 21.81
CA TYR A 75 1.49 -6.64 21.12
C TYR A 75 1.11 -7.99 21.70
N SER A 76 1.24 -9.03 20.88
CA SER A 76 1.02 -10.42 21.24
C SER A 76 2.00 -11.26 20.46
N TYR A 77 2.60 -12.27 21.09
CA TYR A 77 3.56 -13.17 20.48
C TYR A 77 3.39 -14.59 21.03
N PHE A 78 4.00 -15.55 20.34
CA PHE A 78 4.03 -16.94 20.75
C PHE A 78 5.47 -17.32 21.00
N SER A 79 5.73 -17.97 22.14
CA SER A 79 7.02 -18.52 22.50
C SER A 79 6.89 -20.04 22.63
N PRO A 80 7.78 -20.84 22.02
CA PRO A 80 7.79 -22.29 22.20
C PRO A 80 7.87 -22.64 23.70
N ARG A 81 7.08 -23.63 24.14
CA ARG A 81 7.22 -24.17 25.50
C ARG A 81 8.35 -25.21 25.52
N PRO A 82 9.31 -25.12 26.43
CA PRO A 82 10.36 -26.14 26.54
C PRO A 82 9.73 -27.52 26.83
N SER A 83 10.22 -28.55 26.13
CA SER A 83 9.69 -29.91 26.09
C SER A 83 9.79 -30.72 27.40
N ASN A 84 10.32 -30.14 28.48
CA ASN A 84 10.65 -30.89 29.69
C ASN A 84 9.50 -31.03 30.71
N THR A 85 8.27 -30.64 30.36
CA THR A 85 7.07 -30.96 31.15
C THR A 85 6.07 -31.77 30.34
N ALA A 86 6.54 -32.89 29.78
CA ALA A 86 5.68 -34.03 29.47
C ALA A 86 5.25 -34.74 30.78
N SER A 87 4.64 -34.01 31.71
CA SER A 87 3.83 -34.62 32.77
C SER A 87 2.43 -34.81 32.20
N SER A 88 2.19 -36.04 31.77
CA SER A 88 0.97 -36.83 31.97
C SER A 88 -0.36 -36.08 32.11
N SER A 89 -1.33 -36.52 31.30
CA SER A 89 -2.77 -36.25 31.35
C SER A 89 -3.26 -35.02 30.56
N SER A 90 -3.62 -35.24 29.31
CA SER A 90 -4.91 -34.79 28.79
C SER A 90 -5.21 -35.54 27.49
N ASN A 91 -6.42 -36.10 27.42
CA ASN A 91 -6.94 -36.84 26.27
C ASN A 91 -6.71 -36.09 24.95
N SER A 92 -6.40 -36.86 23.91
CA SER A 92 -5.91 -36.42 22.60
C SER A 92 -6.93 -35.72 21.71
N SER A 93 -7.97 -35.08 22.25
CA SER A 93 -9.07 -34.53 21.46
C SER A 93 -9.21 -33.01 21.47
N ASP A 94 -8.39 -32.25 22.22
CA ASP A 94 -8.62 -30.80 22.35
C ASP A 94 -7.34 -29.93 22.44
N ARG A 95 -6.26 -30.33 21.75
CA ARG A 95 -5.15 -29.39 21.48
C ARG A 95 -5.50 -28.50 20.28
N ARG A 96 -6.48 -27.60 20.42
CA ARG A 96 -6.61 -26.45 19.50
C ARG A 96 -5.39 -25.55 19.71
N GLN A 97 -4.30 -25.82 18.99
CA GLN A 97 -3.18 -24.89 18.87
C GLN A 97 -3.74 -23.54 18.40
N SER A 98 -3.30 -22.46 19.05
CA SER A 98 -3.76 -21.11 18.69
C SER A 98 -3.50 -20.86 17.20
N ILE A 99 -4.48 -20.27 16.50
CA ILE A 99 -4.38 -19.86 15.09
C ILE A 99 -3.14 -18.97 14.84
N ASN A 100 -2.70 -18.24 15.87
CA ASN A 100 -1.55 -17.34 15.79
C ASN A 100 -0.23 -17.99 16.23
N ALA A 101 -0.24 -19.25 16.69
CA ALA A 101 0.99 -19.97 17.02
C ALA A 101 1.72 -20.33 15.72
N ILE A 102 2.94 -19.83 15.57
CA ILE A 102 3.80 -20.19 14.45
C ILE A 102 4.11 -21.69 14.58
N ARG A 103 3.60 -22.49 13.66
CA ARG A 103 3.80 -23.95 13.66
C ARG A 103 5.26 -24.27 13.37
N GLU A 104 5.80 -25.28 14.04
CA GLU A 104 7.15 -25.78 13.72
C GLU A 104 7.22 -26.27 12.27
N VAL A 105 8.44 -26.24 11.73
CA VAL A 105 8.81 -26.56 10.35
C VAL A 105 8.08 -27.82 9.85
N GLY A 106 7.31 -27.68 8.76
CA GLY A 106 6.54 -28.77 8.14
C GLY A 106 5.05 -28.49 7.90
N GLY A 107 4.51 -27.35 8.38
CA GLY A 107 3.14 -26.92 8.09
C GLY A 107 3.01 -26.10 6.79
N ALA A 108 1.81 -26.01 6.25
CA ALA A 108 1.52 -25.15 5.10
C ALA A 108 1.56 -23.66 5.47
N GLU A 109 2.08 -22.83 4.58
CA GLU A 109 2.27 -21.39 4.77
C GLU A 109 1.74 -20.55 3.60
N TRP A 110 1.35 -19.31 3.91
CA TRP A 110 0.94 -18.35 2.89
C TRP A 110 2.17 -17.80 2.15
N THR A 111 2.33 -18.19 0.89
CA THR A 111 3.33 -17.66 -0.03
C THR A 111 2.73 -16.52 -0.85
N LEU A 112 3.48 -15.42 -0.94
CA LEU A 112 3.12 -14.23 -1.69
C LEU A 112 3.82 -14.23 -3.04
N ARG A 113 3.09 -13.88 -4.10
CA ARG A 113 3.71 -13.48 -5.36
C ARG A 113 3.96 -11.98 -5.39
N GLU A 114 4.78 -11.57 -6.36
CA GLU A 114 5.05 -10.16 -6.63
C GLU A 114 3.76 -9.41 -6.94
N TRP A 115 3.76 -8.12 -6.60
CA TRP A 115 2.67 -7.23 -6.96
C TRP A 115 2.62 -7.02 -8.47
N GLY A 116 1.43 -7.14 -9.04
CA GLY A 116 1.15 -6.75 -10.41
C GLY A 116 1.25 -5.23 -10.62
N PRO A 117 1.10 -4.76 -11.87
CA PRO A 117 1.12 -3.34 -12.17
C PRO A 117 -0.03 -2.59 -11.47
N CYS A 118 0.15 -1.28 -11.28
CA CYS A 118 -0.92 -0.41 -10.78
C CYS A 118 -2.06 -0.36 -11.81
N SER A 119 -3.31 -0.38 -11.35
CA SER A 119 -4.49 -0.33 -12.21
C SER A 119 -4.64 0.98 -12.98
N GLN A 120 -3.90 2.01 -12.59
CA GLN A 120 -3.82 3.29 -13.27
C GLN A 120 -2.36 3.58 -13.62
N THR A 121 -2.15 4.36 -14.68
CA THR A 121 -0.83 4.81 -15.13
C THR A 121 -0.41 6.14 -14.51
N CYS A 122 -1.34 6.83 -13.85
CA CYS A 122 -1.14 8.08 -13.11
C CYS A 122 -2.14 8.13 -11.94
N GLY A 123 -1.93 9.06 -11.01
CA GLY A 123 -2.80 9.26 -9.86
C GLY A 123 -2.80 8.06 -8.90
N GLY A 124 -3.94 7.81 -8.24
CA GLY A 124 -4.10 6.72 -7.29
C GLY A 124 -4.82 5.53 -7.91
N GLY A 125 -4.24 4.33 -7.81
CA GLY A 125 -4.83 3.08 -8.31
C GLY A 125 -4.74 1.93 -7.30
N MET A 126 -4.95 0.71 -7.78
CA MET A 126 -4.80 -0.52 -7.00
C MET A 126 -3.84 -1.49 -7.69
N GLN A 127 -3.04 -2.20 -6.91
CA GLN A 127 -2.26 -3.37 -7.34
C GLN A 127 -2.91 -4.63 -6.79
N GLN A 128 -2.85 -5.71 -7.57
CA GLN A 128 -3.24 -7.05 -7.14
C GLN A 128 -2.02 -7.96 -7.12
N ARG A 129 -2.07 -9.01 -6.31
CA ARG A 129 -1.12 -10.12 -6.36
C ARG A 129 -1.80 -11.44 -6.05
N GLU A 130 -1.11 -12.51 -6.36
CA GLU A 130 -1.51 -13.85 -5.95
C GLU A 130 -0.99 -14.17 -4.54
N VAL A 131 -1.83 -14.83 -3.75
CA VAL A 131 -1.54 -15.32 -2.40
C VAL A 131 -1.94 -16.79 -2.35
N VAL A 132 -0.96 -17.67 -2.25
CA VAL A 132 -1.14 -19.13 -2.37
C VAL A 132 -0.73 -19.79 -1.06
N CYS A 133 -1.52 -20.76 -0.60
CA CYS A 133 -1.14 -21.61 0.52
C CYS A 133 -0.30 -22.78 -0.02
N LEU A 134 0.95 -22.91 0.40
CA LEU A 134 1.86 -23.98 -0.03
C LEU A 134 2.30 -24.84 1.15
N ASP A 135 2.44 -26.15 0.96
CA ASP A 135 3.05 -27.06 1.94
C ASP A 135 4.60 -26.96 1.94
N TYR A 136 5.25 -27.74 2.81
CA TYR A 136 6.71 -27.78 2.92
C TYR A 136 7.44 -28.30 1.66
N GLN A 137 6.71 -28.93 0.72
CA GLN A 137 7.23 -29.38 -0.57
C GLN A 137 6.93 -28.38 -1.70
N GLY A 138 6.22 -27.28 -1.39
CA GLY A 138 5.83 -26.25 -2.34
C GLY A 138 4.55 -26.57 -3.12
N HIS A 139 3.77 -27.58 -2.73
CA HIS A 139 2.51 -27.91 -3.37
C HIS A 139 1.35 -27.12 -2.76
N ALA A 140 0.30 -26.87 -3.55
CA ALA A 140 -0.88 -26.16 -3.08
C ALA A 140 -1.56 -26.93 -1.93
N ALA A 141 -1.73 -26.24 -0.80
CA ALA A 141 -2.32 -26.76 0.41
C ALA A 141 -3.57 -25.95 0.81
N ARG A 142 -4.30 -26.43 1.82
CA ARG A 142 -5.50 -25.76 2.38
C ARG A 142 -5.44 -25.56 3.89
N ASP A 143 -4.32 -25.93 4.51
CA ASP A 143 -4.16 -25.92 5.97
C ASP A 143 -3.65 -24.57 6.50
N CYS A 144 -3.49 -23.57 5.63
CA CYS A 144 -3.13 -22.21 6.04
C CYS A 144 -4.35 -21.56 6.72
N PRO A 145 -4.18 -20.94 7.90
CA PRO A 145 -5.30 -20.27 8.54
C PRO A 145 -5.73 -19.03 7.75
N GLU A 146 -7.01 -18.94 7.39
CA GLU A 146 -7.56 -17.85 6.59
C GLU A 146 -7.50 -16.49 7.33
N GLU A 147 -7.54 -16.48 8.67
CA GLU A 147 -7.36 -15.27 9.47
C GLU A 147 -5.93 -14.68 9.37
N LEU A 148 -4.99 -15.51 8.92
CA LEU A 148 -3.62 -15.10 8.61
C LEU A 148 -3.45 -14.72 7.15
N ARG A 149 -4.47 -14.89 6.29
CA ARG A 149 -4.33 -14.71 4.85
C ARG A 149 -3.92 -13.27 4.53
N PRO A 150 -2.77 -13.08 3.86
CA PRO A 150 -2.33 -11.77 3.42
C PRO A 150 -3.32 -11.09 2.46
N LEU A 151 -3.35 -9.76 2.47
CA LEU A 151 -4.12 -8.97 1.49
C LEU A 151 -3.64 -9.24 0.06
N VAL A 152 -4.62 -9.45 -0.83
CA VAL A 152 -4.44 -9.64 -2.28
C VAL A 152 -4.41 -8.32 -3.06
N SER A 153 -4.88 -7.23 -2.45
CA SER A 153 -5.03 -5.90 -3.05
C SER A 153 -4.35 -4.85 -2.17
N ARG A 154 -3.69 -3.87 -2.80
CA ARG A 154 -3.19 -2.66 -2.12
C ARG A 154 -3.35 -1.42 -2.98
N SER A 155 -3.37 -0.25 -2.35
CA SER A 155 -3.32 1.02 -3.07
C SER A 155 -1.92 1.30 -3.63
N CYS A 156 -1.85 1.93 -4.80
CA CYS A 156 -0.63 2.47 -5.40
C CYS A 156 -0.85 3.94 -5.73
N SER A 157 0.16 4.77 -5.50
CA SER A 157 0.14 6.19 -5.85
C SER A 157 1.27 6.49 -6.82
N LEU A 158 0.90 7.01 -7.99
CA LEU A 158 1.79 7.45 -9.05
C LEU A 158 1.77 8.98 -9.15
N GLN A 159 2.50 9.53 -10.12
CA GLN A 159 2.45 10.97 -10.40
C GLN A 159 1.02 11.41 -10.75
N PRO A 160 0.60 12.63 -10.36
CA PRO A 160 -0.70 13.20 -10.73
C PRO A 160 -1.03 13.02 -12.22
N CYS A 161 -2.29 12.73 -12.51
CA CYS A 161 -2.74 12.60 -13.88
C CYS A 161 -2.68 13.92 -14.64
N PRO A 162 -2.36 13.89 -15.95
CA PRO A 162 -2.50 15.04 -16.81
C PRO A 162 -3.92 15.60 -16.78
N THR A 163 -4.04 16.92 -16.86
CA THR A 163 -5.34 17.60 -16.76
C THR A 163 -5.62 18.47 -17.98
N TRP A 164 -6.91 18.68 -18.23
CA TRP A 164 -7.37 19.56 -19.29
C TRP A 164 -7.27 21.03 -18.85
N LEU A 165 -6.53 21.82 -19.62
CA LEU A 165 -6.44 23.27 -19.47
C LEU A 165 -7.16 23.98 -20.61
N LEU A 166 -8.10 24.84 -20.26
CA LEU A 166 -8.78 25.73 -21.19
C LEU A 166 -7.93 26.99 -21.40
N GLY A 167 -7.65 27.30 -22.66
CA GLY A 167 -7.02 28.56 -23.03
C GLY A 167 -8.00 29.72 -23.03
N GLU A 168 -7.47 30.91 -23.32
CA GLU A 168 -8.26 32.11 -23.51
C GLU A 168 -9.22 31.98 -24.70
N TRP A 169 -10.33 32.71 -24.61
CA TRP A 169 -11.22 32.85 -25.74
C TRP A 169 -10.55 33.67 -26.85
N SER A 170 -10.72 33.22 -28.09
CA SER A 170 -10.40 34.02 -29.26
C SER A 170 -11.26 35.27 -29.31
N GLU A 171 -10.84 36.22 -30.13
CA GLU A 171 -11.74 37.28 -30.55
C GLU A 171 -13.01 36.72 -31.20
N CYS A 172 -14.09 37.52 -31.14
CA CYS A 172 -15.34 37.17 -31.79
C CYS A 172 -15.14 37.14 -33.31
N SER A 173 -15.69 36.12 -33.97
CA SER A 173 -15.55 35.90 -35.41
C SER A 173 -16.09 37.06 -36.28
N LYS A 174 -16.87 37.97 -35.70
CA LYS A 174 -17.39 39.16 -36.36
C LYS A 174 -16.99 40.41 -35.58
N ALA A 175 -16.72 41.49 -36.30
CA ALA A 175 -16.45 42.80 -35.73
C ALA A 175 -17.71 43.45 -35.13
N CYS A 176 -18.90 43.13 -35.64
CA CYS A 176 -20.19 43.62 -35.13
C CYS A 176 -21.28 42.53 -35.20
N GLY A 177 -22.31 42.66 -34.36
CA GLY A 177 -23.45 41.75 -34.30
C GLY A 177 -23.13 40.39 -33.68
N ARG A 178 -23.90 39.35 -34.05
CA ARG A 178 -23.76 37.97 -33.53
C ARG A 178 -22.66 37.20 -34.27
N GLY A 179 -21.70 36.67 -33.50
CA GLY A 179 -20.63 35.79 -33.98
C GLY A 179 -20.33 34.66 -32.99
N PHE A 180 -19.18 34.00 -33.18
CA PHE A 180 -18.71 32.95 -32.28
C PHE A 180 -17.26 33.20 -31.87
N ARG A 181 -16.91 32.82 -30.65
CA ARG A 181 -15.53 32.77 -30.16
C ARG A 181 -15.17 31.33 -29.82
N LYS A 182 -13.91 30.96 -30.07
CA LYS A 182 -13.39 29.62 -29.79
C LYS A 182 -12.26 29.70 -28.79
N ARG A 183 -12.10 28.68 -27.95
CA ARG A 183 -10.92 28.55 -27.08
C ARG A 183 -10.23 27.23 -27.33
N GLN A 184 -8.92 27.23 -27.17
CA GLN A 184 -8.12 26.02 -27.31
C GLN A 184 -8.20 25.19 -26.04
N LEU A 185 -8.11 23.88 -26.21
CA LEU A 185 -7.99 22.92 -25.12
C LEU A 185 -6.61 22.28 -25.20
N ARG A 186 -5.88 22.31 -24.10
CA ARG A 186 -4.54 21.70 -23.98
C ARG A 186 -4.56 20.64 -22.90
N CYS A 187 -3.88 19.53 -23.12
CA CYS A 187 -3.57 18.58 -22.07
C CYS A 187 -2.26 19.02 -21.42
N ILE A 188 -2.23 19.17 -20.10
CA ILE A 188 -1.04 19.60 -19.36
C ILE A 188 -0.59 18.51 -18.39
N GLY A 189 0.70 18.21 -18.41
CA GLY A 189 1.36 17.37 -17.42
C GLY A 189 1.57 18.09 -16.09
N GLN A 190 2.03 17.35 -15.08
CA GLN A 190 2.34 17.89 -13.75
C GLN A 190 3.45 18.97 -13.78
N ASP A 191 4.37 18.87 -14.72
CA ASP A 191 5.47 19.81 -14.95
C ASP A 191 5.07 21.02 -15.82
N GLY A 192 3.78 21.12 -16.17
CA GLY A 192 3.25 22.17 -17.05
C GLY A 192 3.54 21.96 -18.53
N GLN A 193 4.18 20.85 -18.92
CA GLN A 193 4.40 20.55 -20.34
C GLN A 193 3.06 20.26 -21.03
N THR A 194 2.94 20.76 -22.26
CA THR A 194 1.77 20.46 -23.10
C THR A 194 1.95 19.08 -23.71
N LEU A 195 1.05 18.16 -23.37
CA LEU A 195 1.02 16.78 -23.84
C LEU A 195 0.03 16.61 -25.00
N THR A 196 0.07 15.44 -25.64
CA THR A 196 -0.93 15.05 -26.64
C THR A 196 -2.32 14.93 -26.02
N HIS A 197 -3.38 15.16 -26.79
CA HIS A 197 -4.77 15.08 -26.29
C HIS A 197 -5.11 13.73 -25.68
N ASP A 198 -4.54 12.64 -26.20
CA ASP A 198 -4.79 11.27 -25.70
C ASP A 198 -4.12 10.98 -24.35
N SER A 199 -3.23 11.86 -23.89
CA SER A 199 -2.61 11.77 -22.56
C SER A 199 -3.55 12.22 -21.43
N CYS A 200 -4.60 12.96 -21.76
CA CYS A 200 -5.64 13.35 -20.82
C CYS A 200 -6.88 12.49 -21.03
N ASP A 201 -7.63 12.26 -19.95
CA ASP A 201 -8.86 11.48 -20.00
C ASP A 201 -9.93 12.15 -20.87
N LEU A 202 -10.23 11.53 -22.01
CA LEU A 202 -11.19 12.03 -23.00
C LEU A 202 -12.63 12.08 -22.45
N THR A 203 -12.97 11.29 -21.43
CA THR A 203 -14.31 11.32 -20.82
C THR A 203 -14.55 12.60 -20.03
N ASN A 204 -13.48 13.18 -19.48
CA ASN A 204 -13.49 14.44 -18.74
C ASN A 204 -13.14 15.65 -19.61
N ARG A 205 -13.16 15.51 -20.94
CA ARG A 205 -12.84 16.57 -21.89
C ARG A 205 -13.87 17.72 -21.79
N PRO A 206 -13.45 18.95 -21.40
CA PRO A 206 -14.36 20.07 -21.25
C PRO A 206 -15.06 20.47 -22.56
N ARG A 207 -16.37 20.72 -22.45
CA ARG A 207 -17.18 21.46 -23.44
C ARG A 207 -17.84 22.65 -22.71
N PRO A 208 -18.14 23.77 -23.38
CA PRO A 208 -17.93 24.05 -24.80
C PRO A 208 -16.56 24.67 -25.12
N LEU A 209 -16.07 24.40 -26.33
CA LEU A 209 -14.89 25.04 -26.94
C LEU A 209 -15.26 26.16 -27.92
N LEU A 210 -16.56 26.32 -28.19
CA LEU A 210 -17.16 27.32 -29.05
C LEU A 210 -18.33 27.95 -28.30
N GLU A 211 -18.37 29.28 -28.23
CA GLU A 211 -19.41 30.03 -27.56
C GLU A 211 -19.89 31.17 -28.43
N MET A 212 -21.17 31.55 -28.31
CA MET A 212 -21.73 32.69 -29.01
C MET A 212 -21.25 34.01 -28.38
N CYS A 213 -20.92 34.99 -29.20
CA CYS A 213 -20.50 36.33 -28.77
C CYS A 213 -21.27 37.41 -29.52
N TYR A 214 -21.35 38.59 -28.91
CA TYR A 214 -21.97 39.76 -29.49
C TYR A 214 -21.03 40.95 -29.36
N ARG A 215 -20.77 41.65 -30.46
CA ARG A 215 -20.05 42.94 -30.46
C ARG A 215 -21.02 44.04 -30.86
N SER A 216 -21.15 45.07 -30.02
CA SER A 216 -21.84 46.29 -30.39
C SER A 216 -21.10 46.98 -31.53
N ALA A 217 -21.86 47.56 -32.45
CA ALA A 217 -21.34 48.43 -33.51
C ALA A 217 -20.81 49.73 -32.90
#